data_AF-A0A913ZW76-F1
#
_entry.id   AF-A0A913ZW76-F1
#
_cell.length_a   1.000
_cell.length_b   1.000
_cell.length_c   1.000
_cell.angle_alpha   90.00
_cell.angle_beta   90.00
_cell.angle_gamma   90.00
#
_symmetry.space_group_name_H-M   'P 1'
#
loop_
_entity.id
_entity.type
_entity.pdbx_description
1 polymer ?
#
loop_
_entity_poly.entity_id
_entity_poly.type
_entity_poly.pdbx_seq_one_letter_code
_entity_poly.pdbx_strand_id
1 'polypeptide(L)'
;MTLPKVLVLLMLISCPLTCVDINECTSGSHSCHSRARCTNTVGSYTCACYTGYTGDGMSCFDIDECQVGRNNCPTTHAVCTNTDGSYTCSCDTGFLGNGRTYCNDINECTSGSHSCHTNAGCTNTVGSYTCACNTGYSGDGRTCTDINECAANTDNCHTQAQCANTVGSYTCACNAGFSGDGRTCTDINECAANTDNCHTQSQCTNTVGSYTCACNAGFSGDAKTA
;
A
#
# COMPACT_ATOMS: atom_id res chain seq x y z
N MET A 1 65.71 -85.37 22.51
CA MET A 1 64.95 -86.21 23.48
C MET A 1 64.42 -85.22 24.51
N THR A 2 63.14 -84.87 24.63
CA THR A 2 61.89 -85.64 24.54
C THR A 2 60.70 -84.69 24.32
N LEU A 3 59.70 -85.13 23.57
CA LEU A 3 58.34 -84.56 23.46
C LEU A 3 57.36 -85.58 24.10
N PRO A 4 56.10 -85.28 24.44
CA PRO A 4 55.49 -84.17 25.20
C PRO A 4 54.82 -84.67 26.51
N LYS A 5 54.36 -83.77 27.39
CA LYS A 5 53.24 -84.06 28.29
C LYS A 5 52.14 -83.03 28.03
N VAL A 6 51.14 -83.45 27.28
CA VAL A 6 49.87 -82.77 27.12
C VAL A 6 49.13 -82.91 28.44
N LEU A 7 49.12 -81.85 29.25
CA LEU A 7 48.24 -81.72 30.41
C LEU A 7 47.09 -80.80 29.99
N VAL A 8 45.99 -81.41 29.55
CA VAL A 8 44.72 -80.71 29.36
C VAL A 8 44.18 -80.36 30.75
N LEU A 9 44.53 -79.18 31.25
CA LEU A 9 43.89 -78.63 32.44
C LEU A 9 42.71 -77.77 31.98
N LEU A 10 41.51 -78.36 32.03
CA LEU A 10 40.25 -77.61 31.99
C LEU A 10 40.28 -76.58 33.13
N MET A 11 40.56 -75.33 32.80
CA MET A 11 40.23 -74.17 33.63
C MET A 11 39.29 -73.31 32.82
N LEU A 12 38.01 -73.68 32.96
CA LEU A 12 36.84 -72.80 33.04
C LEU A 12 37.08 -71.41 32.42
N ILE A 13 36.73 -71.27 31.14
CA ILE A 13 36.34 -69.97 30.60
C ILE A 13 35.11 -69.58 31.43
N SER A 14 35.32 -68.84 32.51
CA SER A 14 34.27 -68.08 33.16
C SER A 14 33.92 -66.94 32.22
N CYS A 15 33.25 -67.27 31.11
CA CYS A 15 32.38 -66.32 30.44
C CYS A 15 31.37 -65.93 31.51
N PRO A 16 31.36 -64.69 32.03
CA PRO A 16 30.35 -64.32 32.99
C PRO A 16 29.00 -64.55 32.33
N LEU A 17 28.26 -65.54 32.85
CA LEU A 17 26.93 -65.92 32.39
C LEU A 17 25.91 -64.88 32.91
N THR A 18 26.20 -63.61 32.64
CA THR A 18 25.33 -62.48 32.96
C THR A 18 24.76 -62.01 31.65
N CYS A 19 23.46 -62.23 31.45
CA CYS A 19 22.74 -61.63 30.34
C CYS A 19 22.76 -60.10 30.56
N VAL A 20 23.54 -59.40 29.74
CA VAL A 20 23.55 -57.94 29.72
C VAL A 20 22.63 -57.50 28.59
N ASP A 21 21.80 -56.51 28.90
CA ASP A 21 20.96 -55.84 27.93
C ASP A 21 21.78 -55.27 26.77
N ILE A 22 21.35 -55.54 25.53
CA ILE A 22 21.97 -54.95 24.34
C ILE A 22 21.33 -53.59 24.15
N ASN A 23 22.10 -52.53 24.27
CA ASN A 23 21.58 -51.21 23.96
C ASN A 23 21.46 -51.00 22.44
N GLU A 24 20.26 -51.26 21.88
CA GLU A 24 20.05 -51.24 20.43
C GLU A 24 20.30 -49.86 19.82
N CYS A 25 20.05 -48.78 20.58
CA CYS A 25 20.29 -47.40 20.16
C CYS A 25 21.79 -47.10 19.95
N THR A 26 22.67 -47.76 20.70
CA THR A 26 24.13 -47.59 20.55
C THR A 26 24.76 -48.57 19.58
N SER A 27 24.20 -49.79 19.49
CA SER A 27 24.67 -50.80 18.53
C SER A 27 24.19 -50.54 17.10
N GLY A 28 23.19 -49.67 16.92
CA GLY A 28 22.57 -49.39 15.63
C GLY A 28 21.65 -50.52 15.14
N SER A 29 21.27 -51.45 16.03
CA SER A 29 20.40 -52.60 15.70
C SER A 29 18.90 -52.30 15.85
N HIS A 30 18.50 -51.04 15.71
CA HIS A 30 17.11 -50.59 15.79
C HIS A 30 16.56 -50.17 14.42
N SER A 31 15.24 -50.15 14.29
CA SER A 31 14.56 -49.71 13.06
C SER A 31 13.84 -48.36 13.19
N CYS A 32 14.13 -47.56 14.23
CA CYS A 32 13.55 -46.23 14.40
C CYS A 32 13.70 -45.36 13.14
N HIS A 33 12.68 -44.56 12.83
CA HIS A 33 12.72 -43.60 11.74
C HIS A 33 13.89 -42.62 11.90
N SER A 34 14.40 -42.05 10.81
CA SER A 34 15.46 -41.03 10.84
C SER A 34 15.08 -39.76 11.61
N ARG A 35 13.77 -39.54 11.79
CA ARG A 35 13.18 -38.42 12.56
C ARG A 35 12.59 -38.87 13.90
N ALA A 36 13.12 -39.95 14.47
CA ALA A 36 12.71 -40.47 15.76
C ALA A 36 13.89 -40.66 16.72
N ARG A 37 13.64 -40.42 18.00
CA ARG A 37 14.55 -40.74 19.10
C ARG A 37 14.39 -42.20 19.49
N CYS A 38 15.48 -42.96 19.40
CA CYS A 38 15.59 -44.28 20.02
C CYS A 38 15.80 -44.15 21.54
N THR A 39 15.07 -44.93 22.32
CA THR A 39 15.24 -45.07 23.77
C THR A 39 15.36 -46.55 24.12
N ASN A 40 16.52 -46.94 24.65
CA ASN A 40 16.80 -48.31 25.03
C ASN A 40 15.97 -48.73 26.25
N THR A 41 15.49 -49.97 26.26
CA THR A 41 14.76 -50.56 27.38
C THR A 41 15.32 -51.95 27.67
N VAL A 42 15.10 -52.49 28.86
CA VAL A 42 15.62 -53.83 29.16
C VAL A 42 14.94 -54.87 28.27
N GLY A 43 15.73 -55.49 27.39
CA GLY A 43 15.31 -56.52 26.44
C GLY A 43 14.63 -56.01 25.17
N SER A 44 14.63 -54.69 24.91
CA SER A 44 14.03 -54.09 23.70
C SER A 44 14.40 -52.61 23.55
N TYR A 45 13.83 -51.91 22.57
CA TYR A 45 13.91 -50.47 22.44
C TYR A 45 12.54 -49.87 22.10
N THR A 46 12.41 -48.55 22.30
CA THR A 46 11.25 -47.76 21.86
C THR A 46 11.70 -46.62 20.97
N CYS A 47 10.85 -46.25 20.02
CA CYS A 47 11.08 -45.12 19.12
C CYS A 47 9.99 -44.09 19.33
N ALA A 48 10.35 -42.81 19.39
CA ALA A 48 9.40 -41.71 19.47
C ALA A 48 9.79 -40.63 18.47
N CYS A 49 8.86 -40.17 17.63
CA CYS A 49 9.11 -39.08 16.68
C CYS A 49 9.62 -37.83 17.42
N TYR A 50 10.52 -37.07 16.79
CA TYR A 50 10.96 -35.78 17.32
C TYR A 50 9.79 -34.78 17.38
N THR A 51 9.93 -33.75 18.22
CA THR A 51 8.98 -32.62 18.24
C THR A 51 8.79 -32.05 16.84
N GLY A 52 7.55 -31.74 16.46
CA GLY A 52 7.19 -31.32 15.10
C GLY A 52 6.80 -32.48 14.17
N TYR A 53 6.94 -33.73 14.61
CA TYR A 53 6.59 -34.92 13.82
C TYR A 53 5.54 -35.79 14.52
N THR A 54 4.72 -36.48 13.73
CA THR A 54 3.70 -37.43 14.17
C THR A 54 3.93 -38.80 13.56
N GLY A 55 3.49 -39.86 14.25
CA GLY A 55 3.65 -41.24 13.81
C GLY A 55 3.95 -42.20 14.95
N ASP A 56 4.42 -43.40 14.61
CA ASP A 56 4.68 -44.50 15.56
C ASP A 56 6.16 -44.60 15.98
N GLY A 57 7.01 -43.69 15.53
CA GLY A 57 8.46 -43.71 15.79
C GLY A 57 9.26 -44.58 14.81
N MET A 58 8.61 -45.46 14.06
CA MET A 58 9.20 -46.20 12.94
C MET A 58 8.92 -45.50 11.60
N SER A 59 7.79 -44.80 11.50
CA SER A 59 7.41 -43.87 10.44
C SER A 59 7.01 -42.54 11.06
N CYS A 60 7.72 -41.46 10.73
CA CYS A 60 7.42 -40.12 11.24
C CYS A 60 7.18 -39.15 10.09
N PHE A 61 6.04 -38.47 10.16
CA PHE A 61 5.60 -37.46 9.19
C PHE A 61 5.58 -36.09 9.84
N ASP A 62 5.88 -35.08 9.03
CA ASP A 62 5.81 -33.69 9.45
C ASP A 62 4.38 -33.32 9.90
N ILE A 63 4.26 -32.55 10.99
CA ILE A 63 2.98 -32.02 11.44
C ILE A 63 2.79 -30.68 10.75
N ASP A 64 1.78 -30.56 9.90
CA ASP A 64 1.39 -29.25 9.38
C ASP A 64 0.64 -28.45 10.47
N GLU A 65 1.36 -27.65 11.26
CA GLU A 65 0.77 -26.86 12.35
C GLU A 65 -0.23 -25.81 11.87
N CYS A 66 -0.17 -25.43 10.59
CA CYS A 66 -1.11 -24.49 9.97
C CYS A 66 -2.45 -25.18 9.72
N GLN A 67 -2.47 -26.44 9.27
CA GLN A 67 -3.69 -27.20 9.05
C GLN A 67 -4.33 -27.69 10.36
N VAL A 68 -3.53 -28.12 11.33
CA VAL A 68 -4.06 -28.68 12.59
C VAL A 68 -4.33 -27.62 13.66
N GLY A 69 -4.09 -26.34 13.37
CA GLY A 69 -4.32 -25.23 14.29
C GLY A 69 -3.41 -25.23 15.53
N ARG A 70 -2.19 -25.79 15.41
CA ARG A 70 -1.18 -25.84 16.49
C ARG A 70 -0.08 -24.79 16.32
N ASN A 71 -0.33 -23.79 15.50
CA ASN A 71 0.54 -22.63 15.37
C ASN A 71 0.12 -21.53 16.36
N ASN A 72 1.05 -20.65 16.71
CA ASN A 72 0.81 -19.45 17.52
C ASN A 72 0.92 -18.16 16.69
N CYS A 73 0.59 -18.24 15.40
CA CYS A 73 0.53 -17.05 14.57
C CYS A 73 -0.67 -16.18 15.01
N PRO A 74 -0.59 -14.84 14.90
CA PRO A 74 -1.73 -13.96 15.09
C PRO A 74 -2.90 -14.40 14.21
N THR A 75 -4.12 -14.31 14.74
CA THR A 75 -5.34 -14.66 13.99
C THR A 75 -5.73 -13.60 12.96
N THR A 76 -5.13 -12.41 13.05
CA THR A 76 -5.38 -11.28 12.16
C THR A 76 -4.07 -10.83 11.51
N HIS A 77 -4.12 -10.60 10.21
CA HIS A 77 -3.04 -9.99 9.43
C HIS A 77 -1.71 -10.76 9.43
N ALA A 78 -1.76 -12.08 9.60
CA ALA A 78 -0.60 -12.96 9.58
C ALA A 78 -0.91 -14.28 8.86
N VAL A 79 0.11 -14.80 8.17
CA VAL A 79 0.09 -16.07 7.45
C VAL A 79 0.97 -17.08 8.17
N CYS A 80 0.44 -18.29 8.37
CA CYS A 80 1.20 -19.45 8.81
C CYS A 80 1.76 -20.18 7.58
N THR A 81 3.04 -20.52 7.61
CA THR A 81 3.69 -21.36 6.60
C THR A 81 4.35 -22.55 7.28
N ASN A 82 3.90 -23.76 6.94
CA ASN A 82 4.47 -25.00 7.46
C ASN A 82 5.90 -25.22 6.93
N THR A 83 6.75 -25.79 7.76
CA THR A 83 8.15 -26.11 7.45
C THR A 83 8.51 -27.48 8.01
N ASP A 84 9.53 -28.14 7.48
CA ASP A 84 9.89 -29.47 7.99
C ASP A 84 10.29 -29.43 9.47
N GLY A 85 9.46 -30.01 10.33
CA GLY A 85 9.60 -30.07 11.79
C GLY A 85 9.17 -28.81 12.54
N SER A 86 8.57 -27.81 11.88
CA SER A 86 8.12 -26.57 12.52
C SER A 86 7.21 -25.71 11.62
N TYR A 87 6.99 -24.45 11.99
CA TYR A 87 6.29 -23.48 11.17
C TYR A 87 6.87 -22.09 11.33
N THR A 88 6.56 -21.23 10.37
CA THR A 88 6.87 -19.80 10.41
C THR A 88 5.59 -18.98 10.31
N CYS A 89 5.62 -17.79 10.90
CA CYS A 89 4.53 -16.82 10.82
C CYS A 89 5.08 -15.52 10.25
N SER A 90 4.38 -14.93 9.27
CA SER A 90 4.74 -13.67 8.64
C SER A 90 3.52 -12.77 8.54
N CYS A 91 3.70 -11.45 8.64
CA CYS A 91 2.59 -10.52 8.44
C CYS A 91 2.11 -10.52 6.99
N ASP A 92 0.83 -10.22 6.79
CA ASP A 92 0.24 -9.99 5.47
C ASP A 92 0.91 -8.78 4.77
N THR A 93 0.79 -8.70 3.45
CA THR A 93 1.21 -7.51 2.70
C THR A 93 0.44 -6.29 3.21
N GLY A 94 1.12 -5.16 3.42
CA GLY A 94 0.54 -3.96 4.03
C GLY A 94 0.65 -3.91 5.55
N PHE A 95 1.24 -4.93 6.19
CA PHE A 95 1.44 -4.98 7.63
C PHE A 95 2.92 -5.16 7.99
N LEU A 96 3.32 -4.57 9.11
CA LEU A 96 4.66 -4.67 9.68
C LEU A 96 4.61 -5.22 11.10
N GLY A 97 5.51 -6.16 11.39
CA GLY A 97 5.63 -6.74 12.71
C GLY A 97 6.51 -7.98 12.72
N ASN A 98 6.45 -8.71 13.84
CA ASN A 98 7.25 -9.92 14.01
C ASN A 98 6.53 -11.20 13.55
N GLY A 99 5.30 -11.08 13.01
CA GLY A 99 4.50 -12.22 12.54
C GLY A 99 4.01 -13.15 13.64
N ARG A 100 4.42 -13.00 14.90
CA ARG A 100 4.08 -13.89 16.02
C ARG A 100 3.20 -13.23 17.08
N THR A 101 3.51 -11.99 17.43
CA THR A 101 2.85 -11.24 18.50
C THR A 101 1.97 -10.14 17.94
N TYR A 102 2.41 -9.49 16.87
CA TYR A 102 1.67 -8.40 16.25
C TYR A 102 2.03 -8.27 14.77
N CYS A 103 1.05 -7.79 14.01
CA CYS A 103 1.16 -7.30 12.65
C CYS A 103 0.33 -6.03 12.58
N ASN A 104 1.02 -4.89 12.59
CA ASN A 104 0.39 -3.58 12.61
C ASN A 104 0.30 -3.05 11.18
N ASP A 105 -0.79 -2.37 10.89
CA ASP A 105 -1.00 -1.70 9.62
C ASP A 105 0.15 -0.73 9.31
N ILE A 106 0.66 -0.79 8.08
CA ILE A 106 1.63 0.19 7.58
C ILE A 106 0.83 1.38 7.09
N ASN A 107 1.08 2.55 7.65
CA ASN A 107 0.52 3.76 7.08
C ASN A 107 1.37 4.25 5.90
N GLU A 108 0.98 3.91 4.67
CA GLU A 108 1.75 4.28 3.48
C GLU A 108 1.77 5.79 3.23
N CYS A 109 0.74 6.51 3.69
CA CYS A 109 0.64 7.96 3.56
C CYS A 109 1.65 8.71 4.43
N THR A 110 1.92 8.23 5.64
CA THR A 110 2.90 8.86 6.54
C THR A 110 4.32 8.37 6.30
N SER A 111 4.49 7.11 5.90
CA SER A 111 5.79 6.54 5.56
C SER A 111 6.30 6.97 4.17
N GLY A 112 5.42 7.49 3.32
CA GLY A 112 5.77 7.93 1.96
C GLY A 112 5.98 6.79 0.98
N SER A 113 5.58 5.56 1.31
CA SER A 113 5.68 4.40 0.43
C SER A 113 4.52 4.26 -0.56
N HIS A 114 3.57 5.20 -0.54
CA HIS A 114 2.44 5.22 -1.45
C HIS A 114 2.85 5.60 -2.89
N SER A 115 2.05 5.18 -3.87
CA SER A 115 2.23 5.50 -5.29
C SER A 115 1.16 6.46 -5.84
N CYS A 116 0.53 7.27 -4.97
CA CYS A 116 -0.39 8.32 -5.41
C CYS A 116 0.30 9.36 -6.29
N HIS A 117 -0.47 9.94 -7.22
CA HIS A 117 -0.01 11.04 -8.08
C HIS A 117 0.39 12.27 -7.24
N THR A 118 1.26 13.13 -7.76
CA THR A 118 1.67 14.38 -7.06
C THR A 118 0.50 15.34 -6.83
N ASN A 119 -0.52 15.26 -7.67
CA ASN A 119 -1.78 16.02 -7.57
C ASN A 119 -2.91 15.16 -6.98
N ALA A 120 -2.59 14.22 -6.10
CA ALA A 120 -3.56 13.40 -5.39
C ALA A 120 -3.28 13.37 -3.89
N GLY A 121 -4.34 13.28 -3.10
CA GLY A 121 -4.27 12.98 -1.68
C GLY A 121 -4.19 11.48 -1.42
N CYS A 122 -3.41 11.08 -0.42
CA CYS A 122 -3.34 9.72 0.08
C CYS A 122 -4.23 9.56 1.32
N THR A 123 -5.01 8.50 1.37
CA THR A 123 -5.78 8.10 2.57
C THR A 123 -5.43 6.67 2.95
N ASN A 124 -4.92 6.49 4.16
CA ASN A 124 -4.55 5.18 4.69
C ASN A 124 -5.78 4.31 4.93
N THR A 125 -5.66 3.01 4.67
CA THR A 125 -6.68 2.01 4.92
C THR A 125 -6.04 0.78 5.57
N VAL A 126 -6.83 -0.11 6.17
CA VAL A 126 -6.25 -1.30 6.79
C VAL A 126 -5.70 -2.24 5.69
N GLY A 127 -4.39 -2.46 5.72
CA GLY A 127 -3.61 -3.28 4.79
C GLY A 127 -3.26 -2.61 3.46
N SER A 128 -3.59 -1.33 3.27
CA SER A 128 -3.32 -0.62 2.01
C SER A 128 -3.59 0.89 2.13
N TYR A 129 -3.68 1.57 0.99
CA TYR A 129 -4.07 2.98 0.91
C TYR A 129 -4.88 3.25 -0.35
N THR A 130 -5.62 4.35 -0.32
CA THR A 130 -6.35 4.87 -1.47
C THR A 130 -5.79 6.23 -1.89
N CYS A 131 -5.88 6.53 -3.18
CA CYS A 131 -5.48 7.80 -3.74
C CYS A 131 -6.69 8.46 -4.37
N ALA A 132 -6.84 9.77 -4.18
CA ALA A 132 -7.89 10.56 -4.85
C ALA A 132 -7.27 11.84 -5.41
N CYS A 133 -7.55 12.15 -6.67
CA CYS A 133 -7.08 13.39 -7.28
C CYS A 133 -7.57 14.61 -6.49
N ASN A 134 -6.69 15.59 -6.34
CA ASN A 134 -7.01 16.86 -5.69
C ASN A 134 -8.06 17.62 -6.52
N THR A 135 -8.76 18.57 -5.88
CA THR A 135 -9.68 19.48 -6.58
C THR A 135 -9.01 20.14 -7.78
N GLY A 136 -9.72 20.23 -8.91
CA GLY A 136 -9.19 20.70 -10.19
C GLY A 136 -8.53 19.61 -11.04
N TYR A 137 -8.47 18.37 -10.55
CA TYR A 137 -7.92 17.23 -11.29
C TYR A 137 -8.91 16.06 -11.35
N SER A 138 -8.80 15.27 -12.41
CA SER A 138 -9.59 14.05 -12.65
C SER A 138 -8.69 12.86 -12.92
N GLY A 139 -9.16 11.65 -12.58
CA GLY A 139 -8.41 10.41 -12.75
C GLY A 139 -8.65 9.41 -11.62
N ASP A 140 -7.74 8.45 -11.47
CA ASP A 140 -7.83 7.35 -10.48
C ASP A 140 -7.00 7.60 -9.21
N GLY A 141 -6.43 8.80 -9.06
CA GLY A 141 -5.54 9.17 -7.95
C GLY A 141 -4.10 8.71 -8.10
N ARG A 142 -3.80 7.76 -9.02
CA ARG A 142 -2.44 7.39 -9.41
C ARG A 142 -1.99 8.13 -10.67
N THR A 143 -2.95 8.42 -11.53
CA THR A 143 -2.83 9.33 -12.66
C THR A 143 -3.89 10.41 -12.48
N CYS A 144 -3.47 11.68 -12.46
CA CYS A 144 -4.39 12.80 -12.35
C CYS A 144 -4.08 13.83 -13.44
N THR A 145 -5.10 14.18 -14.20
CA THR A 145 -5.03 15.19 -15.26
C THR A 145 -5.86 16.40 -14.89
N ASP A 146 -5.35 17.57 -15.25
CA ASP A 146 -6.04 18.84 -15.11
C ASP A 146 -7.46 18.79 -15.70
N ILE A 147 -8.44 19.30 -14.97
CA ILE A 147 -9.79 19.49 -15.49
C ILE A 147 -9.82 20.86 -16.14
N ASN A 148 -10.19 20.92 -17.43
CA ASN A 148 -10.44 22.20 -18.06
C ASN A 148 -11.90 22.63 -17.79
N GLU A 149 -12.12 23.45 -16.77
CA GLU A 149 -13.47 23.85 -16.37
C GLU A 149 -14.19 24.68 -17.43
N CYS A 150 -13.44 25.48 -18.20
CA CYS A 150 -13.98 26.26 -19.31
C CYS A 150 -14.49 25.37 -20.46
N ALA A 151 -13.78 24.27 -20.76
CA ALA A 151 -14.22 23.32 -21.79
C ALA A 151 -15.35 22.41 -21.28
N ALA A 152 -15.34 22.09 -19.99
CA ALA A 152 -16.38 21.29 -19.34
C ALA A 152 -17.67 22.10 -19.04
N ASN A 153 -17.64 23.43 -19.17
CA ASN A 153 -18.71 24.35 -18.77
C ASN A 153 -19.12 24.16 -17.30
N THR A 154 -18.13 23.90 -16.44
CA THR A 154 -18.30 23.79 -14.99
C THR A 154 -17.74 25.01 -14.25
N ASP A 155 -17.23 25.99 -14.99
CA ASP A 155 -16.81 27.27 -14.44
C ASP A 155 -18.02 28.05 -13.90
N ASN A 156 -17.74 29.03 -13.04
CA ASN A 156 -18.73 29.95 -12.50
C ASN A 156 -18.45 31.40 -12.92
N CYS A 157 -17.85 31.61 -14.09
CA CYS A 157 -17.61 32.95 -14.60
C CYS A 157 -18.93 33.67 -14.90
N HIS A 158 -18.92 34.99 -14.78
CA HIS A 158 -20.06 35.82 -15.15
C HIS A 158 -20.36 35.69 -16.65
N THR A 159 -21.61 35.90 -17.07
CA THR A 159 -21.99 35.88 -18.49
C THR A 159 -21.29 36.94 -19.34
N GLN A 160 -20.75 37.97 -18.69
CA GLN A 160 -19.93 39.04 -19.28
C GLN A 160 -18.45 38.87 -18.91
N ALA A 161 -17.98 37.64 -18.73
CA ALA A 161 -16.58 37.33 -18.48
C ALA A 161 -16.09 36.22 -19.41
N GLN A 162 -14.79 36.23 -19.69
CA GLN A 162 -14.08 35.14 -20.37
C GLN A 162 -13.47 34.21 -19.32
N CYS A 163 -13.70 32.91 -19.51
CA CYS A 163 -13.03 31.85 -18.74
C CYS A 163 -11.68 31.54 -19.39
N ALA A 164 -10.63 31.40 -18.57
CA ALA A 164 -9.32 30.91 -18.97
C ALA A 164 -8.86 29.80 -18.01
N ASN A 165 -8.61 28.61 -18.59
CA ASN A 165 -8.15 27.45 -17.82
C ASN A 165 -6.72 27.66 -17.29
N THR A 166 -6.45 27.10 -16.12
CA THR A 166 -5.13 27.10 -15.48
C THR A 166 -4.84 25.72 -14.88
N VAL A 167 -3.60 25.42 -14.51
CA VAL A 167 -3.29 24.09 -13.97
C VAL A 167 -3.86 23.94 -12.56
N GLY A 168 -4.84 23.05 -12.41
CA GLY A 168 -5.59 22.74 -11.21
C GLY A 168 -6.74 23.71 -10.91
N SER A 169 -7.08 24.62 -11.82
CA SER A 169 -8.16 25.61 -11.63
C SER A 169 -8.47 26.41 -12.89
N TYR A 170 -9.20 27.52 -12.76
CA TYR A 170 -9.47 28.46 -13.84
C TYR A 170 -9.59 29.88 -13.30
N THR A 171 -9.54 30.84 -14.22
CA THR A 171 -9.71 32.26 -13.94
C THR A 171 -10.82 32.84 -14.80
N CYS A 172 -11.48 33.88 -14.27
CA CYS A 172 -12.52 34.62 -14.97
C CYS A 172 -12.06 36.09 -15.09
N ALA A 173 -12.16 36.65 -16.29
CA ALA A 173 -11.87 38.07 -16.52
C ALA A 173 -13.08 38.73 -17.18
N CYS A 174 -13.55 39.85 -16.63
CA CYS A 174 -14.66 40.58 -17.26
C CYS A 174 -14.30 41.01 -18.69
N ASN A 175 -15.29 40.93 -19.58
CA ASN A 175 -15.19 41.42 -20.95
C ASN A 175 -14.88 42.92 -20.96
N ALA A 176 -14.31 43.41 -22.06
CA ALA A 176 -14.12 44.85 -22.26
C ALA A 176 -15.45 45.62 -22.09
N GLY A 177 -15.38 46.78 -21.44
CA GLY A 177 -16.57 47.56 -21.05
C GLY A 177 -17.20 47.14 -19.71
N PHE A 178 -16.68 46.09 -19.06
CA PHE A 178 -17.14 45.64 -17.75
C PHE A 178 -15.99 45.62 -16.74
N SER A 179 -16.33 45.79 -15.46
CA SER A 179 -15.40 45.73 -14.32
C SER A 179 -15.94 44.81 -13.23
N GLY A 180 -15.04 44.21 -12.46
CA GLY A 180 -15.37 43.28 -11.37
C GLY A 180 -14.33 42.18 -11.20
N ASP A 181 -14.72 41.10 -10.53
CA ASP A 181 -13.84 39.96 -10.21
C ASP A 181 -13.94 38.80 -11.23
N GLY A 182 -14.66 39.01 -12.34
CA GLY A 182 -14.92 38.00 -13.36
C GLY A 182 -16.07 37.05 -13.03
N ARG A 183 -16.51 36.96 -11.77
CA ARG A 183 -17.71 36.22 -11.34
C ARG A 183 -18.92 37.14 -11.22
N THR A 184 -18.65 38.39 -10.87
CA THR A 184 -19.56 39.52 -10.96
C THR A 184 -18.93 40.55 -11.87
N CYS A 185 -19.60 40.89 -12.96
CA CYS A 185 -19.14 41.93 -13.88
C CYS A 185 -20.23 42.97 -14.05
N THR A 186 -19.88 44.22 -13.73
CA THR A 186 -20.76 45.38 -13.86
C THR A 186 -20.29 46.28 -14.99
N ASP A 187 -21.25 46.79 -15.75
CA ASP A 187 -21.02 47.77 -16.80
C ASP A 187 -20.20 48.96 -16.28
N ILE A 188 -19.16 49.34 -17.02
CA ILE A 188 -18.39 50.54 -16.73
C ILE A 188 -19.14 51.70 -17.36
N ASN A 189 -19.50 52.71 -16.56
CA ASN A 189 -20.02 53.95 -17.11
C ASN A 189 -18.86 54.84 -17.56
N GLU A 190 -18.46 54.74 -18.83
CA GLU A 190 -17.28 55.47 -19.32
C GLU A 190 -17.49 56.99 -19.28
N CYS A 191 -18.72 57.45 -19.46
CA CYS A 191 -19.09 58.87 -19.37
C CYS A 191 -18.92 59.41 -17.94
N ALA A 192 -19.25 58.61 -16.91
CA ALA A 192 -19.08 59.01 -15.51
C ALA A 192 -17.63 58.86 -15.04
N ALA A 193 -16.91 57.86 -15.58
CA ALA A 193 -15.50 57.63 -15.29
C ALA A 193 -14.55 58.59 -16.04
N ASN A 194 -15.06 59.39 -17.00
CA ASN A 194 -14.28 60.23 -17.91
C ASN A 194 -13.19 59.43 -18.65
N THR A 195 -13.53 58.20 -19.02
CA THR A 195 -12.68 57.32 -19.85
C THR A 195 -13.20 57.22 -21.27
N ASP A 196 -14.29 57.91 -21.58
CA ASP A 196 -14.79 58.06 -22.94
C ASP A 196 -13.83 58.91 -23.78
N ASN A 197 -13.92 58.74 -25.10
CA ASN A 197 -13.21 59.54 -26.07
C ASN A 197 -14.15 60.47 -26.84
N CYS A 198 -15.26 60.91 -26.23
CA CYS A 198 -16.19 61.81 -26.90
C CYS A 198 -15.56 63.19 -27.08
N HIS A 199 -15.77 63.79 -28.24
CA HIS A 199 -15.30 65.15 -28.50
C HIS A 199 -15.95 66.15 -27.53
N THR A 200 -15.25 67.23 -27.17
CA THR A 200 -15.74 68.26 -26.22
C THR A 200 -17.06 68.93 -26.63
N GLN A 201 -17.43 68.86 -27.91
CA GLN A 201 -18.70 69.35 -28.48
C GLN A 201 -19.71 68.22 -28.76
N SER A 202 -19.63 67.12 -28.02
CA SER A 202 -20.53 65.96 -28.13
C SER A 202 -21.03 65.52 -26.75
N GLN A 203 -22.20 64.89 -26.74
CA GLN A 203 -22.80 64.29 -25.56
C GLN A 203 -22.45 62.80 -25.49
N CYS A 204 -21.87 62.38 -24.36
CA CYS A 204 -21.65 60.97 -24.05
C CYS A 204 -22.93 60.34 -23.48
N THR A 205 -23.28 59.15 -23.97
CA THR A 205 -24.37 58.31 -23.44
C THR A 205 -23.84 56.92 -23.16
N ASN A 206 -23.90 56.50 -21.89
CA ASN A 206 -23.51 55.16 -21.47
C ASN A 206 -24.43 54.09 -22.06
N THR A 207 -23.87 52.97 -22.47
CA THR A 207 -24.60 51.80 -22.98
C THR A 207 -24.03 50.52 -22.35
N VAL A 208 -24.76 49.42 -22.37
CA VAL A 208 -24.24 48.19 -21.75
C VAL A 208 -23.04 47.67 -22.54
N GLY A 209 -21.87 47.64 -21.89
CA GLY A 209 -20.58 47.21 -22.41
C GLY A 209 -19.85 48.26 -23.25
N SER A 210 -20.34 49.50 -23.34
CA SER A 210 -19.72 50.56 -24.14
C SER A 210 -20.36 51.94 -23.92
N TYR A 211 -20.01 52.92 -24.74
CA TYR A 211 -20.65 54.24 -24.77
C TYR A 211 -20.83 54.74 -26.21
N THR A 212 -21.73 55.70 -26.37
CA THR A 212 -21.95 56.39 -27.64
C THR A 212 -21.74 57.89 -27.48
N CYS A 213 -21.19 58.53 -28.51
CA CYS A 213 -21.00 59.97 -28.57
C CYS A 213 -21.91 60.54 -29.67
N ALA A 214 -22.65 61.60 -29.36
CA ALA A 214 -23.51 62.28 -30.34
C ALA A 214 -23.14 63.77 -30.41
N CYS A 215 -22.95 64.31 -31.62
CA CYS A 215 -22.68 65.74 -31.80
C CYS A 215 -23.80 66.60 -31.19
N ASN A 216 -23.40 67.65 -30.48
CA ASN A 216 -24.36 68.67 -30.05
C ASN A 216 -25.03 69.33 -31.28
N ALA A 217 -26.20 69.93 -31.09
CA ALA A 217 -26.93 70.59 -32.16
C ALA A 217 -26.06 71.64 -32.88
N GLY A 218 -25.99 71.56 -34.21
CA GLY A 218 -25.16 72.44 -35.05
C GLY A 218 -23.77 71.90 -35.39
N PHE A 219 -23.39 70.72 -34.89
CA PHE A 219 -22.13 70.04 -35.23
C PHE A 219 -22.37 68.74 -36.01
N SER A 220 -21.40 68.33 -36.83
CA SER A 220 -21.44 67.08 -37.62
C SER A 220 -20.06 66.43 -37.67
N GLY A 221 -19.99 65.09 -37.59
CA GLY A 221 -18.73 64.33 -37.56
C GLY A 221 -18.89 62.97 -36.88
N ASP A 222 -17.78 62.32 -36.52
CA ASP A 222 -17.73 61.03 -35.80
C ASP A 222 -17.88 61.17 -34.27
N ALA A 223 -17.97 62.40 -33.77
CA ALA A 223 -18.18 62.76 -32.37
C ALA A 223 -17.10 62.24 -31.39
N LYS A 224 -15.91 61.85 -31.87
CA LYS A 224 -14.81 61.35 -31.04
C LYS A 224 -13.58 62.26 -31.12
N THR A 225 -12.74 62.22 -30.10
CA THR A 225 -11.40 62.82 -30.14
C THR A 225 -10.46 61.95 -30.98
N ALA A 226 -9.56 62.59 -31.73
CA ALA A 226 -8.54 61.92 -32.53
C ALA A 226 -7.51 61.15 -31.68
#